data_AF-F7VGS1-F1
#
_entry.id   AF-F7VGS1-F1
#
_cell.length_a   1.000
_cell.length_b   1.000
_cell.length_c   1.000
_cell.angle_alpha   90.00
_cell.angle_beta   90.00
_cell.angle_gamma   90.00
#
_symmetry.space_group_name_H-M   'P 1'
#
loop_
_entity.id
_entity.type
_entity.pdbx_description
1 polymer ?
#
loop_
_entity_poly.entity_id
_entity_poly.type
_entity_poly.pdbx_seq_one_letter_code
_entity_poly.pdbx_strand_id
1 'polypeptide(L)'
;MHDVVALIETEQPDILLMQEATDEIDMLPDIMGGYYARAPLPGRIHGVACWSRKPFARPPRACTIPSGAVVKRHAQIIDYGPFSLANVHLSHGQMLNRRQLRRIAALMPPPCAILGDFNLLGPTLVPGFHDVGPKAPTHKMVDLLPIRIDRCLVDGMTCLNARVLPVFASDHRPIAVRLKPLISALAKASHR
;
A
#
# COMPACT_ATOMS: atom_id res chain seq x y z
N MET A 1 -8.51 16.78 -1.21
CA MET A 1 -9.25 15.93 -2.17
C MET A 1 -8.80 16.07 -3.63
N HIS A 2 -8.75 17.29 -4.20
CA HIS A 2 -8.62 17.50 -5.65
C HIS A 2 -7.43 16.80 -6.33
N ASP A 3 -6.26 16.74 -5.69
CA ASP A 3 -5.09 16.07 -6.25
C ASP A 3 -5.30 14.55 -6.41
N VAL A 4 -6.05 13.93 -5.50
CA VAL A 4 -6.40 12.51 -5.57
C VAL A 4 -7.33 12.25 -6.76
N VAL A 5 -8.31 13.14 -6.97
CA VAL A 5 -9.23 13.08 -8.12
C VAL A 5 -8.45 13.21 -9.43
N ALA A 6 -7.63 14.26 -9.55
CA ALA A 6 -6.79 14.48 -10.73
C ALA A 6 -5.84 13.31 -10.99
N LEU A 7 -5.28 12.70 -9.95
CA LEU A 7 -4.44 11.51 -10.06
C LEU A 7 -5.23 10.31 -10.62
N ILE A 8 -6.45 10.06 -10.11
CA ILE A 8 -7.30 8.96 -10.60
C ILE A 8 -7.69 9.20 -12.07
N GLU A 9 -8.07 10.42 -12.43
CA GLU A 9 -8.42 10.77 -13.80
C GLU A 9 -7.25 10.64 -14.78
N THR A 10 -6.06 11.04 -14.36
CA THR A 10 -4.85 10.99 -15.20
C THR A 10 -4.31 9.57 -15.35
N GLU A 11 -4.15 8.87 -14.22
CA GLU A 11 -3.47 7.58 -14.18
C GLU A 11 -4.40 6.40 -14.40
N GLN A 12 -5.71 6.63 -14.24
CA GLN A 12 -6.75 5.63 -14.43
C GLN A 12 -6.40 4.29 -13.74
N PRO A 13 -6.07 4.29 -12.42
CA PRO A 13 -5.70 3.06 -11.71
C PRO A 13 -6.93 2.17 -11.44
N ASP A 14 -6.72 0.86 -11.37
CA ASP A 14 -7.77 -0.06 -10.89
C ASP A 14 -7.98 0.04 -9.38
N ILE A 15 -6.89 0.34 -8.66
CA ILE A 15 -6.82 0.41 -7.22
C ILE A 15 -5.87 1.55 -6.86
N LEU A 16 -6.31 2.45 -5.98
CA LEU A 16 -5.47 3.50 -5.38
C LEU A 16 -5.34 3.24 -3.88
N LEU A 17 -4.10 3.14 -3.41
CA LEU A 17 -3.76 3.00 -2.00
C LEU A 17 -3.20 4.32 -1.49
N MET A 18 -3.74 4.80 -0.37
CA MET A 18 -3.41 6.10 0.21
C MET A 18 -2.89 5.93 1.63
N GLN A 19 -1.95 6.78 2.00
CA GLN A 19 -1.44 6.96 3.36
C GLN A 19 -1.81 8.36 3.85
N GLU A 20 -1.91 8.53 5.16
CA GLU A 20 -2.32 9.79 5.82
C GLU A 20 -3.69 10.34 5.42
N ALA A 21 -4.55 9.51 4.82
CA ALA A 21 -5.89 9.87 4.41
C ALA A 21 -6.73 10.34 5.62
N THR A 22 -7.32 11.52 5.49
CA THR A 22 -8.27 12.11 6.44
C THR A 22 -9.71 11.72 6.07
N ASP A 23 -10.66 12.12 6.91
CA ASP A 23 -12.10 11.99 6.68
C ASP A 23 -12.61 12.76 5.47
N GLU A 24 -11.95 13.86 5.07
CA GLU A 24 -12.27 14.54 3.81
C GLU A 24 -12.30 13.57 2.62
N ILE A 25 -11.36 12.61 2.58
CA ILE A 25 -11.23 11.62 1.49
C ILE A 25 -12.42 10.63 1.45
N ASP A 26 -13.24 10.53 2.51
CA ASP A 26 -14.38 9.62 2.54
C ASP A 26 -15.44 9.96 1.47
N MET A 27 -15.46 11.21 0.98
CA MET A 27 -16.33 11.67 -0.11
C MET A 27 -15.88 11.21 -1.51
N LEU A 28 -14.72 10.55 -1.63
CA LEU A 28 -14.15 10.17 -2.92
C LEU A 28 -15.09 9.30 -3.80
N PRO A 29 -15.85 8.33 -3.27
CA PRO A 29 -16.83 7.56 -4.06
C PRO A 29 -17.96 8.40 -4.64
N ASP A 30 -18.38 9.46 -3.96
CA ASP A 30 -19.47 10.32 -4.46
C ASP A 30 -19.01 11.14 -5.67
N ILE A 31 -17.69 11.38 -5.78
CA ILE A 31 -17.07 12.13 -6.88
C ILE A 31 -16.65 11.20 -8.02
N MET A 32 -15.98 10.10 -7.70
CA MET A 32 -15.32 9.22 -8.68
C MET A 32 -16.04 7.88 -8.89
N GLY A 33 -17.11 7.60 -8.15
CA GLY A 33 -17.70 6.27 -8.05
C GLY A 33 -16.75 5.26 -7.40
N GLY A 34 -17.05 3.97 -7.57
CA GLY A 34 -16.22 2.87 -7.09
C GLY A 34 -16.46 2.52 -5.61
N TYR A 35 -15.46 1.87 -5.02
CA TYR A 35 -15.52 1.28 -3.69
C TYR A 35 -14.40 1.86 -2.84
N TYR A 36 -14.71 2.19 -1.59
CA TYR A 36 -13.76 2.85 -0.71
C TYR A 36 -13.80 2.28 0.69
N ALA A 37 -12.62 2.24 1.31
CA ALA A 37 -12.48 1.93 2.72
C ALA A 37 -11.31 2.70 3.31
N ARG A 38 -11.55 3.40 4.42
CA ARG A 38 -10.51 4.03 5.24
C ARG A 38 -10.37 3.31 6.57
N ALA A 39 -9.14 3.22 7.05
CA ALA A 39 -8.80 2.70 8.36
C ALA A 39 -7.98 3.76 9.12
N PRO A 40 -8.63 4.68 9.87
CA PRO A 40 -7.96 5.70 10.67
C PRO A 40 -7.15 5.07 11.80
N LEU A 41 -5.93 5.57 12.04
CA LEU A 41 -5.09 5.10 13.14
C LEU A 41 -5.81 5.31 14.49
N PRO A 42 -5.64 4.41 15.47
CA PRO A 42 -6.32 4.53 16.76
C PRO A 42 -6.08 5.91 17.40
N GLY A 43 -7.16 6.66 17.60
CA GLY A 43 -7.12 8.01 18.19
C GLY A 43 -6.59 9.11 17.27
N ARG A 44 -6.59 8.92 15.94
CA ARG A 44 -6.14 9.91 14.95
C ARG A 44 -7.12 10.03 13.79
N ILE A 45 -7.16 11.21 13.17
CA ILE A 45 -7.95 11.45 11.95
C ILE A 45 -7.31 10.81 10.71
N HIS A 46 -5.98 10.69 10.70
CA HIS A 46 -5.22 10.14 9.58
C HIS A 46 -5.19 8.61 9.60
N GLY A 47 -5.23 8.01 8.41
CA GLY A 47 -5.18 6.57 8.24
C GLY A 47 -4.64 6.14 6.90
N VAL A 48 -4.68 4.82 6.69
CA VAL A 48 -4.54 4.24 5.35
C VAL A 48 -5.93 4.11 4.73
N ALA A 49 -6.02 4.32 3.43
CA ALA A 49 -7.27 4.17 2.68
C ALA A 49 -7.05 3.46 1.35
N CYS A 50 -8.12 2.84 0.85
CA CYS A 50 -8.15 2.18 -0.44
C CYS A 50 -9.37 2.68 -1.20
N TRP A 51 -9.14 3.16 -2.42
CA TRP A 51 -10.17 3.31 -3.43
C TRP A 51 -9.98 2.25 -4.50
N SER A 52 -11.06 1.66 -5.00
CA SER A 52 -11.03 0.68 -6.07
C SER A 52 -12.20 0.84 -7.03
N ARG A 53 -11.94 0.61 -8.31
CA ARG A 53 -13.01 0.49 -9.32
C ARG A 53 -13.89 -0.74 -9.12
N LYS A 54 -13.38 -1.78 -8.47
CA LYS A 54 -14.05 -3.08 -8.31
C LYS A 54 -14.41 -3.31 -6.84
N PRO A 55 -15.48 -4.07 -6.57
CA PRO A 55 -15.84 -4.40 -5.20
C PRO A 55 -14.73 -5.20 -4.52
N PHE A 56 -14.57 -4.96 -3.22
CA PHE A 56 -13.79 -5.84 -2.37
C PHE A 56 -14.54 -7.17 -2.19
N ALA A 57 -13.83 -8.29 -2.09
CA ALA A 57 -14.46 -9.58 -1.78
C ALA A 57 -15.09 -9.62 -0.38
N ARG A 58 -14.56 -8.78 0.52
CA ARG A 58 -15.07 -8.53 1.87
C ARG A 58 -14.59 -7.15 2.35
N PRO A 59 -15.24 -6.54 3.36
CA PRO A 59 -14.78 -5.27 3.91
C PRO A 59 -13.28 -5.29 4.27
N PRO A 60 -12.47 -4.33 3.77
CA PRO A 60 -11.06 -4.23 4.14
C PRO A 60 -10.90 -4.09 5.65
N ARG A 61 -9.91 -4.79 6.22
CA ARG A 61 -9.69 -4.85 7.66
C ARG A 61 -8.43 -4.10 8.09
N ALA A 62 -8.49 -3.42 9.22
CA ALA A 62 -7.31 -2.94 9.92
C ALA A 62 -6.67 -4.10 10.70
N CYS A 63 -5.41 -4.39 10.46
CA CYS A 63 -4.63 -5.37 11.22
C CYS A 63 -3.56 -4.67 12.04
N THR A 64 -3.65 -4.74 13.36
CA THR A 64 -2.62 -4.24 14.26
C THR A 64 -1.27 -4.89 13.94
N ILE A 65 -0.24 -4.05 13.81
CA ILE A 65 1.15 -4.47 13.60
C ILE A 65 2.00 -3.99 14.77
N PRO A 66 3.19 -4.59 15.01
CA PRO A 66 4.10 -4.11 16.04
C PRO A 66 4.31 -2.60 15.89
N SER A 67 4.12 -1.83 16.95
CA SER A 67 4.19 -0.37 16.90
C SER A 67 5.21 0.17 17.90
N GLY A 68 5.67 1.40 17.68
CA GLY A 68 6.47 2.12 18.67
C GLY A 68 5.61 2.52 19.88
N ALA A 69 6.26 3.13 20.88
CA ALA A 69 5.61 3.53 22.12
C ALA A 69 4.54 4.63 21.95
N VAL A 70 4.68 5.47 20.92
CA VAL A 70 3.89 6.72 20.78
C VAL A 70 2.69 6.58 19.84
N VAL A 71 2.84 5.84 18.73
CA VAL A 71 1.81 5.74 17.70
C VAL A 71 1.52 4.27 17.42
N LYS A 72 0.28 3.84 17.70
CA LYS A 72 -0.22 2.53 17.27
C LYS A 72 -0.34 2.53 15.75
N ARG A 73 0.14 1.47 15.10
CA ARG A 73 0.08 1.29 13.65
C ARG A 73 -0.75 0.06 13.31
N HIS A 74 -1.45 0.13 12.19
CA HIS A 74 -2.05 -1.03 11.53
C HIS A 74 -1.76 -1.00 10.03
N ALA A 75 -1.80 -2.17 9.42
CA ALA A 75 -1.90 -2.32 7.97
C ALA A 75 -3.36 -2.48 7.58
N GLN A 76 -3.77 -1.98 6.42
CA GLN A 76 -5.08 -2.26 5.85
C GLN A 76 -4.96 -3.44 4.89
N ILE A 77 -5.61 -4.55 5.24
CA ILE A 77 -5.62 -5.76 4.42
C ILE A 77 -6.88 -5.76 3.56
N ILE A 78 -6.70 -5.88 2.26
CA ILE A 78 -7.73 -5.80 1.23
C ILE A 78 -7.74 -7.12 0.48
N ASP A 79 -8.91 -7.72 0.37
CA ASP A 79 -9.11 -9.01 -0.27
C ASP A 79 -9.98 -8.84 -1.50
N TYR A 80 -9.52 -9.33 -2.65
CA TYR A 80 -10.29 -9.34 -3.89
C TYR A 80 -10.77 -10.74 -4.28
N GLY A 81 -10.40 -11.78 -3.52
CA GLY A 81 -10.65 -13.18 -3.84
C GLY A 81 -9.42 -13.85 -4.47
N PRO A 82 -9.12 -13.63 -5.77
CA PRO A 82 -8.00 -14.29 -6.42
C PRO A 82 -6.63 -13.71 -6.00
N PHE A 83 -6.60 -12.56 -5.31
CA PHE A 83 -5.40 -12.00 -4.71
C PHE A 83 -5.73 -11.07 -3.54
N SER A 84 -4.72 -10.72 -2.76
CA SER A 84 -4.85 -9.78 -1.64
C SER A 84 -3.78 -8.69 -1.66
N LEU A 85 -4.09 -7.53 -1.10
CA LEU A 85 -3.17 -6.40 -0.94
C LEU A 85 -3.08 -5.99 0.52
N ALA A 86 -1.91 -5.54 0.95
CA ALA A 86 -1.73 -4.82 2.21
C ALA A 86 -1.29 -3.39 1.90
N ASN A 87 -2.12 -2.40 2.27
CA ASN A 87 -1.75 -1.00 2.29
C ASN A 87 -1.10 -0.66 3.64
N VAL A 88 0.11 -0.11 3.60
CA VAL A 88 0.91 0.15 4.80
C VAL A 88 1.37 1.59 4.87
N HIS A 89 1.42 2.09 6.10
CA HIS A 89 2.22 3.24 6.50
C HIS A 89 2.97 2.79 7.75
N LEU A 90 4.22 2.34 7.57
CA LEU A 90 5.00 1.73 8.64
C LEU A 90 5.52 2.78 9.64
N SER A 91 5.96 2.31 10.81
CA SER A 91 6.56 3.18 11.82
C SER A 91 7.88 3.78 11.35
N HIS A 92 8.45 4.71 12.10
CA HIS A 92 9.86 5.06 11.91
C HIS A 92 10.73 4.07 12.70
N GLY A 93 11.76 3.52 12.07
CA GLY A 93 12.74 2.66 12.74
C GLY A 93 13.01 1.35 12.00
N GLN A 94 14.21 1.26 11.44
CA GLN A 94 14.61 0.24 10.46
C GLN A 94 14.36 -1.21 10.92
N MET A 95 14.63 -1.53 12.20
CA MET A 95 14.37 -2.85 12.76
C MET A 95 12.88 -3.13 12.98
N LEU A 96 12.13 -2.11 13.42
CA LEU A 96 10.70 -2.20 13.62
C LEU A 96 9.96 -2.37 12.28
N ASN A 97 10.35 -1.63 11.24
CA ASN A 97 9.80 -1.78 9.89
C ASN A 97 9.92 -3.22 9.38
N ARG A 98 11.10 -3.84 9.54
CA ARG A 98 11.32 -5.25 9.12
C ARG A 98 10.46 -6.22 9.93
N ARG A 99 10.27 -5.99 11.23
CA ARG A 99 9.36 -6.79 12.06
C ARG A 99 7.90 -6.62 11.64
N GLN A 100 7.48 -5.39 11.35
CA GLN A 100 6.14 -5.10 10.83
C GLN A 100 5.90 -5.80 9.50
N LEU A 101 6.83 -5.68 8.55
CA LEU A 101 6.74 -6.34 7.24
C LEU A 101 6.65 -7.87 7.37
N ARG A 102 7.47 -8.49 8.22
CA ARG A 102 7.39 -9.94 8.47
C ARG A 102 6.05 -10.35 9.08
N ARG A 103 5.51 -9.56 10.00
CA ARG A 103 4.19 -9.82 10.59
C ARG A 103 3.09 -9.75 9.54
N ILE A 104 3.13 -8.74 8.66
CA ILE A 104 2.15 -8.57 7.58
C ILE A 104 2.28 -9.73 6.59
N ALA A 105 3.50 -10.04 6.13
CA ALA A 105 3.76 -11.13 5.20
C ALA A 105 3.22 -12.48 5.69
N ALA A 106 3.35 -12.78 6.99
CA ALA A 106 2.81 -14.00 7.59
C ALA A 106 1.27 -14.10 7.57
N LEU A 107 0.57 -13.00 7.31
CA LEU A 107 -0.90 -12.93 7.23
C LEU A 107 -1.42 -12.96 5.79
N MET A 108 -0.54 -12.86 4.79
CA MET A 108 -0.90 -12.64 3.39
C MET A 108 -0.64 -13.90 2.58
N PRO A 109 -1.68 -14.67 2.20
CA PRO A 109 -1.51 -15.81 1.31
C PRO A 109 -1.19 -15.33 -0.11
N PRO A 110 -0.21 -15.95 -0.82
CA PRO A 110 0.03 -15.65 -2.22
C PRO A 110 -1.15 -16.14 -3.09
N PRO A 111 -1.50 -15.43 -4.18
CA PRO A 111 -0.81 -14.26 -4.69
C PRO A 111 -1.17 -12.99 -3.91
N CYS A 112 -0.16 -12.23 -3.49
CA CYS A 112 -0.37 -11.01 -2.73
C CYS A 112 0.70 -9.94 -2.94
N ALA A 113 0.39 -8.73 -2.50
CA ALA A 113 1.34 -7.63 -2.47
C ALA A 113 1.23 -6.76 -1.21
N ILE A 114 2.34 -6.19 -0.78
CA ILE A 114 2.43 -5.22 0.32
C ILE A 114 2.95 -3.90 -0.28
N LEU A 115 2.17 -2.82 -0.19
CA LEU A 115 2.46 -1.54 -0.82
C LEU A 115 2.21 -0.36 0.11
N GLY A 116 2.97 0.71 -0.08
CA GLY A 116 2.80 1.99 0.60
C GLY A 116 4.10 2.53 1.15
N ASP A 117 4.01 3.41 2.14
CA ASP A 117 5.15 4.01 2.79
C ASP A 117 5.76 3.03 3.82
N PHE A 118 6.97 2.57 3.52
CA PHE A 118 7.68 1.64 4.38
C PHE A 118 8.51 2.34 5.45
N ASN A 119 8.76 3.66 5.36
CA ASN A 119 9.69 4.39 6.21
C ASN A 119 11.06 3.69 6.39
N LEU A 120 11.45 2.89 5.38
CA LEU A 120 12.56 1.95 5.45
C LEU A 120 13.58 2.21 4.35
N LEU A 121 14.83 2.33 4.79
CA LEU A 121 16.01 2.38 3.94
C LEU A 121 16.66 0.99 3.85
N GLY A 122 17.30 0.74 2.71
CA GLY A 122 17.95 -0.54 2.42
C GLY A 122 16.98 -1.70 2.12
N PRO A 123 17.41 -2.96 2.33
CA PRO A 123 16.65 -4.14 1.96
C PRO A 123 15.54 -4.47 2.97
N THR A 124 14.40 -4.98 2.49
CA THR A 124 13.23 -5.32 3.30
C THR A 124 13.38 -6.64 4.06
N LEU A 125 14.12 -7.61 3.52
CA LEU A 125 14.44 -8.91 4.14
C LEU A 125 13.20 -9.69 4.61
N VAL A 126 12.23 -9.82 3.71
CA VAL A 126 10.98 -10.58 3.89
C VAL A 126 11.06 -11.85 3.03
N PRO A 127 11.17 -13.05 3.63
CA PRO A 127 11.22 -14.30 2.87
C PRO A 127 10.01 -14.48 1.95
N GLY A 128 10.23 -14.99 0.73
CA GLY A 128 9.20 -15.21 -0.28
C GLY A 128 8.76 -13.96 -1.05
N PHE A 129 9.06 -12.77 -0.53
CA PHE A 129 8.66 -11.51 -1.15
C PHE A 129 9.77 -10.88 -1.99
N HIS A 130 9.40 -10.36 -3.15
CA HIS A 130 10.30 -9.63 -4.05
C HIS A 130 9.96 -8.14 -4.06
N ASP A 131 10.96 -7.27 -3.93
CA ASP A 131 10.80 -5.82 -4.05
C ASP A 131 10.75 -5.41 -5.53
N VAL A 132 9.54 -5.14 -6.02
CA VAL A 132 9.25 -4.85 -7.43
C VAL A 132 8.81 -3.41 -7.68
N GLY A 133 8.68 -2.59 -6.64
CA GLY A 133 8.38 -1.16 -6.77
C GLY A 133 9.50 -0.41 -7.51
N PRO A 134 9.21 0.81 -8.00
CA PRO A 134 10.19 1.59 -8.75
C PRO A 134 11.43 1.86 -7.90
N LYS A 135 12.62 1.93 -8.52
CA LYS A 135 13.91 2.11 -7.81
C LYS A 135 14.32 3.57 -7.62
N ALA A 136 13.62 4.51 -8.26
CA ALA A 136 13.86 5.93 -8.11
C ALA A 136 13.38 6.45 -6.73
N PRO A 137 13.93 7.58 -6.25
CA PRO A 137 13.47 8.21 -5.02
C PRO A 137 12.00 8.63 -5.07
N THR A 138 11.34 8.52 -3.92
CA THR A 138 9.92 8.80 -3.74
C THR A 138 9.66 9.87 -2.70
N HIS A 139 10.63 10.21 -1.84
CA HIS A 139 10.49 11.24 -0.82
C HIS A 139 11.72 12.15 -0.79
N LYS A 140 11.50 13.44 -0.52
CA LYS A 140 12.58 14.40 -0.26
C LYS A 140 12.71 14.62 1.23
N MET A 141 13.69 13.95 1.86
CA MET A 141 13.93 14.16 3.28
C MET A 141 14.53 15.55 3.51
N VAL A 142 13.70 16.48 4.01
CA VAL A 142 14.10 17.84 4.40
C VAL A 142 14.95 18.51 3.30
N ASP A 143 14.52 18.36 2.04
CA ASP A 143 15.15 18.89 0.82
C ASP A 143 16.63 18.52 0.54
N LEU A 144 17.24 17.65 1.35
CA LEU A 144 18.68 17.37 1.28
C LEU A 144 19.01 16.05 0.59
N LEU A 145 18.28 14.98 0.88
CA LEU A 145 18.56 13.66 0.33
C LEU A 145 17.30 13.00 -0.24
N PRO A 146 17.25 12.74 -1.55
CA PRO A 146 16.15 12.00 -2.15
C PRO A 146 16.24 10.52 -1.75
N ILE A 147 15.20 10.00 -1.10
CA ILE A 147 15.15 8.62 -0.58
C ILE A 147 13.98 7.85 -1.18
N ARG A 148 14.13 6.52 -1.19
CA ARG A 148 13.11 5.58 -1.67
C ARG A 148 12.50 4.82 -0.49
N ILE A 149 11.32 5.25 -0.08
CA ILE A 149 10.60 4.68 1.06
C ILE A 149 9.22 4.14 0.68
N ASP A 150 8.64 4.61 -0.43
CA ASP A 150 7.42 4.03 -1.00
C ASP A 150 7.79 2.80 -1.84
N ARG A 151 7.24 1.65 -1.46
CA ARG A 151 7.67 0.36 -2.01
C ARG A 151 6.49 -0.55 -2.32
N CYS A 152 6.78 -1.56 -3.13
CA CYS A 152 5.87 -2.64 -3.45
C CYS A 152 6.63 -3.96 -3.34
N LEU A 153 6.19 -4.82 -2.43
CA LEU A 153 6.64 -6.21 -2.31
C LEU A 153 5.56 -7.15 -2.85
N VAL A 154 5.95 -8.22 -3.53
CA VAL A 154 5.01 -9.24 -4.04
C VAL A 154 5.44 -10.65 -3.69
N ASP A 155 4.47 -11.53 -3.49
CA ASP A 155 4.63 -12.99 -3.46
C ASP A 155 3.55 -13.61 -4.38
N GLY A 156 3.96 -14.49 -5.29
CA GLY A 156 3.06 -15.09 -6.27
C GLY A 156 2.52 -14.12 -7.35
N MET A 157 3.17 -12.97 -7.57
CA MET A 157 2.80 -12.02 -8.64
C MET A 157 4.03 -11.61 -9.48
N THR A 158 3.78 -11.26 -10.74
CA THR A 158 4.75 -10.62 -11.63
C THR A 158 4.49 -9.13 -11.72
N CYS A 159 5.55 -8.32 -11.61
CA CYS A 159 5.48 -6.90 -11.93
C CYS A 159 5.77 -6.69 -13.41
N LEU A 160 4.81 -6.10 -14.13
CA LEU A 160 4.91 -5.79 -15.56
C LEU A 160 5.49 -4.40 -15.80
N ASN A 161 5.24 -3.47 -14.87
CA ASN A 161 5.75 -2.11 -14.94
C ASN A 161 5.77 -1.49 -13.54
N ALA A 162 6.74 -0.62 -13.27
CA ALA A 162 6.81 0.17 -12.06
C ALA A 162 7.43 1.54 -12.37
N ARG A 163 6.78 2.62 -11.94
CA ARG A 163 7.27 4.00 -12.14
C ARG A 163 6.94 4.91 -10.96
N VAL A 164 7.77 5.93 -10.77
CA VAL A 164 7.44 7.06 -9.88
C VAL A 164 6.71 8.11 -10.70
N LEU A 165 5.60 8.61 -10.19
CA LEU A 165 4.78 9.62 -10.84
C LEU A 165 5.30 11.03 -10.56
N PRO A 166 4.85 12.06 -11.31
CA PRO A 166 5.14 13.45 -10.98
C PRO A 166 4.72 13.80 -9.54
N VAL A 167 5.38 14.80 -8.97
CA VAL A 167 4.99 15.36 -7.67
C VAL A 167 3.63 16.03 -7.84
N PHE A 168 2.71 15.77 -6.92
CA PHE A 168 1.44 16.50 -6.81
C PHE A 168 1.53 17.45 -5.60
N ALA A 169 0.65 17.31 -4.60
CA ALA A 169 0.64 18.15 -3.40
C ALA A 169 1.32 17.53 -2.16
N SER A 170 2.13 16.48 -2.33
CA SER A 170 2.79 15.76 -1.23
C SER A 170 4.31 15.87 -1.33
N ASP A 171 4.97 15.82 -0.18
CA ASP A 171 6.40 15.57 0.00
C ASP A 171 6.84 14.17 -0.50
N HIS A 172 5.87 13.26 -0.68
CA HIS A 172 6.02 12.02 -1.40
C HIS A 172 5.59 12.16 -2.88
N ARG A 173 6.30 11.43 -3.73
CA ARG A 173 5.95 11.15 -5.12
C ARG A 173 5.17 9.84 -5.16
N PRO A 174 3.94 9.82 -5.70
CA PRO A 174 3.20 8.58 -5.84
C PRO A 174 3.95 7.57 -6.69
N ILE A 175 3.75 6.29 -6.41
CA ILE A 175 4.26 5.19 -7.25
C ILE A 175 3.10 4.49 -7.96
N ALA A 176 3.34 4.11 -9.21
CA ALA A 176 2.44 3.25 -9.97
C ALA A 176 3.12 1.92 -10.25
N VAL A 177 2.40 0.82 -10.04
CA VAL A 177 2.84 -0.54 -10.37
C VAL A 177 1.74 -1.27 -11.11
N ARG A 178 2.11 -2.07 -12.11
CA ARG A 178 1.20 -2.98 -12.81
C ARG A 178 1.58 -4.41 -12.45
N LEU A 179 0.70 -5.07 -11.72
CA LEU A 179 0.94 -6.42 -11.21
C LEU A 179 0.02 -7.44 -11.91
N LYS A 180 0.50 -8.66 -12.08
CA LYS A 180 -0.27 -9.80 -12.59
C LYS A 180 -0.07 -11.01 -11.67
N PRO A 181 -1.14 -11.59 -11.11
CA PRO A 181 -1.03 -12.85 -10.36
C PRO A 181 -0.46 -13.99 -11.22
N LEU A 182 0.38 -14.84 -10.63
CA LEU A 182 0.88 -16.04 -11.28
C LEU A 182 -0.20 -17.12 -11.30
N ILE A 183 -0.40 -17.79 -12.44
CA ILE A 183 -1.40 -18.87 -12.60
C ILE A 183 -1.16 -20.00 -11.58
N SER A 184 0.09 -20.35 -11.33
CA SER A 184 0.47 -21.38 -10.34
C SER A 184 0.11 -20.99 -8.90
N ALA A 185 0.05 -19.69 -8.58
CA ALA A 185 -0.38 -19.21 -7.27
C ALA A 185 -1.91 -19.26 -7.12
N LEU A 186 -2.65 -18.96 -8.20
CA LEU A 186 -4.12 -19.05 -8.22
C LEU A 186 -4.63 -20.48 -8.01
N ALA A 187 -3.97 -21.47 -8.60
CA ALA A 187 -4.30 -22.89 -8.40
C ALA A 187 -4.13 -23.33 -6.93
N LYS A 188 -3.08 -22.85 -6.24
CA LYS A 188 -2.83 -23.17 -4.83
C LYS A 188 -3.83 -22.52 -3.87
N ALA A 189 -4.38 -21.36 -4.23
CA ALA A 189 -5.39 -20.66 -3.43
C ALA A 189 -6.77 -21.34 -3.48
N SER A 190 -7.09 -22.04 -4.57
CA SER A 190 -8.38 -22.73 -4.75
C SER A 190 -8.49 -24.07 -4.00
N HIS A 191 -7.39 -24.56 -3.42
CA HIS A 191 -7.32 -25.83 -2.69
C HIS A 191 -7.13 -25.65 -1.17
N ARG A 192 -7.40 -24.45 -0.64
CA ARG A 192 -7.41 -24.13 0.79
C ARG A 192 -8.76 -23.58 1.20
#